data_AF-A0AAE0HUZ1-F1
#
_entry.id   AF-A0AAE0HUZ1-F1
#
_cell.length_a   1.000
_cell.length_b   1.000
_cell.length_c   1.000
_cell.angle_alpha   90.00
_cell.angle_beta   90.00
_cell.angle_gamma   90.00
#
_symmetry.space_group_name_H-M   'P 1'
#
loop_
_entity.id
_entity.type
_entity.pdbx_description
1 polymer ?
#
loop_
_entity_poly.entity_id
_entity_poly.type
_entity_poly.pdbx_seq_one_letter_code
_entity_poly.pdbx_strand_id
1 'polypeptide(L)'
;MVERSNRTASFQSHPGNTSGWGSVKGITSRLDYLKDLGVNVLWTSSIYKSPQADMGYDIADYEDIDPRYGTPEPPNNWAQILGEANSAWNFEEATGEYYLGPFTPEQPDLNWENPAVHEAVWDIMHFWLNRGVSGFRMDVINLISKDPWYPYAPVILGAGYLYQPGQRFFINGPKLHDYLRDMNSEVLSKHDAIALGEMPDVHDPANAPRAVGARSGELNMIFIFDLVDIDNPNVRMALQPWTVRDMKAIITRWQLETCIWSM
;
A
#
# COMPACT_ATOMS: atom_id res chain seq x y z
N MET A 1 35.58 37.71 5.49
CA MET A 1 35.63 37.29 4.07
C MET A 1 34.91 35.95 4.00
N VAL A 2 33.70 35.98 3.44
CA VAL A 2 32.73 34.89 3.16
C VAL A 2 32.87 33.60 3.98
N GLU A 3 32.14 33.52 5.08
CA GLU A 3 31.73 32.25 5.69
C GLU A 3 30.80 31.56 4.68
N ARG A 4 31.34 30.66 3.84
CA ARG A 4 30.52 29.79 3.00
C ARG A 4 29.88 28.75 3.91
N SER A 5 28.78 29.16 4.50
CA SER A 5 27.89 28.36 5.32
C SER A 5 27.34 27.18 4.49
N ASN A 6 27.94 25.99 4.64
CA ASN A 6 27.40 24.72 4.15
C ASN A 6 26.20 24.27 5.00
N ARG A 7 25.22 25.16 5.21
CA ARG A 7 24.05 24.89 6.06
C ARG A 7 22.84 24.54 5.21
N THR A 8 22.10 23.52 5.63
CA THR A 8 20.81 23.11 5.05
C THR A 8 19.88 24.31 4.89
N ALA A 9 19.84 25.18 5.91
CA ALA A 9 19.04 26.42 5.95
C ALA A 9 19.35 27.44 4.85
N SER A 10 20.50 27.36 4.17
CA SER A 10 20.94 28.36 3.19
C SER A 10 21.25 27.79 1.82
N PHE A 11 20.91 26.52 1.57
CA PHE A 11 21.19 25.87 0.28
C PHE A 11 20.16 26.22 -0.79
N GLN A 12 18.91 25.77 -0.62
CA GLN A 12 17.83 25.99 -1.57
C GLN A 12 16.49 25.81 -0.84
N SER A 13 15.58 26.78 -0.95
CA SER A 13 14.19 26.62 -0.51
C SER A 13 13.40 25.81 -1.55
N HIS A 14 12.33 25.13 -1.12
CA HIS A 14 11.43 24.44 -2.04
C HIS A 14 10.38 25.40 -2.67
N PRO A 15 9.87 25.10 -3.88
CA PRO A 15 8.86 25.92 -4.53
C PRO A 15 7.62 26.11 -3.64
N GLY A 16 7.14 27.36 -3.54
CA GLY A 16 5.97 27.71 -2.72
C GLY A 16 6.28 28.12 -1.28
N ASN A 17 7.53 27.95 -0.80
CA ASN A 17 7.92 28.41 0.53
C ASN A 17 8.43 29.86 0.51
N THR A 18 7.72 30.76 1.20
CA THR A 18 8.05 32.18 1.28
C THR A 18 8.99 32.55 2.43
N SER A 19 9.39 31.61 3.29
CA SER A 19 10.27 31.92 4.44
C SER A 19 11.72 32.23 4.03
N GLY A 20 12.11 31.85 2.81
CA GLY A 20 13.50 31.95 2.34
C GLY A 20 14.45 30.90 2.94
N TRP A 21 13.94 30.02 3.80
CA TRP A 21 14.72 28.96 4.47
C TRP A 21 14.94 27.77 3.54
N GLY A 22 16.16 27.23 3.55
CA GLY A 22 16.51 26.03 2.81
C GLY A 22 15.88 24.77 3.40
N SER A 23 15.53 23.80 2.56
CA SER A 23 14.78 22.59 2.98
C SER A 23 15.31 21.33 2.30
N VAL A 24 14.97 20.16 2.83
CA VAL A 24 15.33 18.86 2.24
C VAL A 24 14.80 18.76 0.81
N LYS A 25 13.55 19.15 0.56
CA LYS A 25 12.98 19.23 -0.81
C LYS A 25 13.73 20.19 -1.74
N GLY A 26 14.31 21.26 -1.21
CA GLY A 26 15.14 22.17 -1.99
C GLY A 26 16.48 21.52 -2.35
N ILE A 27 17.08 20.78 -1.41
CA ILE A 27 18.28 19.98 -1.65
C ILE A 27 18.03 18.92 -2.73
N THR A 28 16.95 18.14 -2.61
CA THR A 28 16.63 17.06 -3.56
C THR A 28 16.41 17.60 -4.98
N SER A 29 15.80 18.77 -5.12
CA SER A 29 15.60 19.44 -6.43
C SER A 29 16.90 19.85 -7.16
N ARG A 30 18.05 19.78 -6.49
CA ARG A 30 19.37 20.14 -7.04
C ARG A 30 20.32 18.94 -7.13
N LEU A 31 19.86 17.71 -6.88
CA LEU A 31 20.73 16.53 -6.93
C LEU A 31 21.37 16.34 -8.31
N ASP A 32 20.64 16.60 -9.40
CA ASP A 32 21.20 16.54 -10.76
C ASP A 32 22.33 17.55 -10.95
N TYR A 33 22.16 18.80 -10.48
CA TYR A 33 23.22 19.81 -10.50
C TYR A 33 24.45 19.38 -9.71
N LEU A 34 24.26 18.81 -8.51
CA LEU A 34 25.36 18.34 -7.68
C LEU A 34 26.10 17.16 -8.34
N LYS A 35 25.36 16.24 -8.97
CA LYS A 35 25.90 15.13 -9.72
C LYS A 35 26.70 15.60 -10.94
N ASP A 36 26.18 16.56 -11.71
CA ASP A 36 26.86 17.15 -12.86
C ASP A 36 28.15 17.87 -12.48
N LEU A 37 28.18 18.46 -11.27
CA LEU A 37 29.39 19.06 -10.69
C LEU A 37 30.44 18.01 -10.28
N GLY A 38 30.10 16.73 -10.29
CA GLY A 38 30.97 15.62 -9.88
C GLY A 38 30.94 15.34 -8.37
N VAL A 39 29.97 15.86 -7.63
CA VAL A 39 29.78 15.54 -6.21
C VAL A 39 29.30 14.09 -6.08
N ASN A 40 30.00 13.32 -5.26
CA ASN A 40 29.68 11.91 -4.98
C ASN A 40 29.24 11.66 -3.53
N VAL A 41 29.47 12.61 -2.62
CA VAL A 41 29.07 12.57 -1.21
C VAL A 41 28.50 13.92 -0.82
N LEU A 42 27.32 13.91 -0.19
CA LEU A 42 26.68 15.09 0.36
C LEU A 42 26.67 14.99 1.89
N TRP A 43 27.27 15.97 2.57
CA TRP A 43 27.17 16.14 4.01
C TRP A 43 26.28 17.34 4.31
N THR A 44 25.22 17.13 5.08
CA THR A 44 24.27 18.17 5.50
C THR A 44 24.49 18.57 6.96
N SER A 45 24.23 19.84 7.29
CA SER A 45 24.10 20.27 8.69
C SER A 45 22.88 19.63 9.33
N SER A 46 22.83 19.64 10.68
CA SER A 46 21.73 19.08 11.47
C SER A 46 20.36 19.59 10.99
N ILE A 47 19.45 18.65 10.79
CA ILE A 47 18.06 18.90 10.37
C ILE A 47 17.04 18.45 11.42
N TYR A 48 17.51 17.96 12.56
CA TYR A 48 16.67 17.49 13.65
C TYR A 48 15.92 18.65 14.31
N LYS A 49 14.79 18.34 14.95
CA LYS A 49 13.98 19.32 15.68
C LYS A 49 14.83 20.06 16.70
N SER A 50 14.80 21.39 16.63
CA SER A 50 15.67 22.23 17.44
C SER A 50 15.02 23.57 17.78
N PRO A 51 15.28 24.17 18.95
CA PRO A 51 14.92 25.56 19.24
C PRO A 51 15.65 26.54 18.32
N GLN A 52 16.79 26.12 17.78
CA GLN A 52 17.67 26.85 16.86
C GLN A 52 18.30 28.10 17.44
N ALA A 53 18.65 28.01 18.72
CA ALA A 53 19.59 28.90 19.36
C ALA A 53 21.01 28.74 18.77
N ASP A 54 21.35 27.55 18.26
CA ASP A 54 22.61 27.24 17.57
C ASP A 54 22.36 26.59 16.20
N MET A 55 21.38 27.12 15.47
CA MET A 55 21.12 26.77 14.05
C MET A 55 20.99 25.26 13.78
N GLY A 56 20.37 24.53 14.72
CA GLY A 56 20.08 23.10 14.59
C GLY A 56 21.07 22.18 15.33
N TYR A 57 22.16 22.71 15.89
CA TYR A 57 23.09 21.93 16.71
C TYR A 57 22.62 21.78 18.17
N ASP A 58 21.68 22.62 18.61
CA ASP A 58 20.92 22.50 19.86
C ASP A 58 19.69 21.61 19.65
N ILE A 59 19.91 20.29 19.53
CA ILE A 59 18.85 19.32 19.18
C ILE A 59 17.90 19.09 20.36
N ALA A 60 16.59 19.27 20.14
CA ALA A 60 15.53 19.00 21.11
C ALA A 60 14.93 17.60 20.98
N ASP A 61 14.92 17.06 19.76
CA ASP A 61 14.46 15.70 19.47
C ASP A 61 15.31 15.12 18.32
N TYR A 62 15.99 14.01 18.59
CA TYR A 62 16.86 13.35 17.61
C TYR A 62 16.10 12.45 16.65
N GLU A 63 14.83 12.15 16.93
CA GLU A 63 13.98 11.25 16.14
C GLU A 63 13.02 12.02 15.23
N ASP A 64 12.92 13.35 15.39
CA ASP A 64 12.05 14.22 14.59
C ASP A 64 12.86 15.23 13.75
N ILE A 65 12.32 15.57 12.57
CA ILE A 65 12.88 16.59 11.67
C ILE A 65 12.28 17.94 12.03
N ASP A 66 13.11 18.99 12.05
CA ASP A 66 12.59 20.33 12.26
C ASP A 66 11.63 20.69 11.10
N PRO A 67 10.37 21.09 11.39
CA PRO A 67 9.39 21.40 10.34
C PRO A 67 9.84 22.44 9.32
N ARG A 68 10.83 23.27 9.65
CA ARG A 68 11.47 24.21 8.71
C ARG A 68 12.22 23.52 7.57
N TYR A 69 12.78 22.34 7.81
CA TYR A 69 13.54 21.57 6.82
C TYR A 69 12.67 20.58 6.04
N GLY A 70 11.53 20.18 6.60
CA GLY A 70 10.54 19.32 5.97
C GLY A 70 9.67 18.64 7.02
N THR A 71 8.62 17.97 6.56
CA THR A 71 7.93 16.96 7.36
C THR A 71 8.55 15.60 7.06
N PRO A 72 8.36 14.60 7.92
CA PRO A 72 8.54 13.21 7.54
C PRO A 72 7.88 12.94 6.17
N GLU A 73 8.48 12.05 5.38
CA GLU A 73 7.91 11.59 4.12
C GLU A 73 7.39 10.15 4.29
N PRO A 74 6.32 9.77 3.57
CA PRO A 74 5.84 8.39 3.55
C PRO A 74 6.97 7.38 3.30
N PRO A 75 6.92 6.18 3.93
CA PRO A 75 7.91 5.12 3.73
C PRO A 75 8.16 4.75 2.26
N ASN A 76 7.11 4.81 1.43
CA ASN A 76 7.22 4.64 -0.02
C ASN A 76 6.15 5.48 -0.75
N ASN A 77 6.18 5.42 -2.09
CA ASN A 77 5.28 6.18 -2.94
C ASN A 77 3.94 5.48 -3.24
N TRP A 78 3.48 4.53 -2.43
CA TRP A 78 2.19 3.87 -2.68
C TRP A 78 1.03 4.85 -2.57
N ALA A 79 0.11 4.80 -3.52
CA ALA A 79 -1.11 5.59 -3.52
C ALA A 79 -2.29 4.86 -2.88
N GLN A 80 -3.28 5.60 -2.38
CA GLN A 80 -4.56 5.03 -1.97
C GLN A 80 -5.28 4.38 -3.16
N ILE A 81 -5.92 3.25 -2.92
CA ILE A 81 -6.71 2.48 -3.90
C ILE A 81 -7.95 3.27 -4.35
N LEU A 82 -8.48 4.13 -3.49
CA LEU A 82 -9.65 4.96 -3.79
C LEU A 82 -9.29 6.25 -4.55
N GLY A 83 -8.00 6.60 -4.66
CA GLY A 83 -7.55 7.78 -5.41
C GLY A 83 -6.04 7.97 -5.38
N GLU A 84 -5.44 8.10 -6.55
CA GLU A 84 -3.99 8.13 -6.74
C GLU A 84 -3.34 9.49 -6.37
N ALA A 85 -4.18 10.46 -6.00
CA ALA A 85 -3.74 11.77 -5.53
C ALA A 85 -3.16 11.74 -4.10
N ASN A 86 -3.50 10.72 -3.32
CA ASN A 86 -3.15 10.62 -1.90
C ASN A 86 -2.19 9.46 -1.61
N SER A 87 -1.34 9.65 -0.60
CA SER A 87 -0.48 8.61 -0.02
C SER A 87 -1.31 7.50 0.62
N ALA A 88 -0.92 6.25 0.44
CA ALA A 88 -1.43 5.13 1.25
C ALA A 88 -0.92 5.18 2.71
N TRP A 89 0.05 6.04 3.01
CA TRP A 89 0.58 6.25 4.35
C TRP A 89 0.07 7.55 4.95
N ASN A 90 -0.41 7.45 6.19
CA ASN A 90 -0.96 8.55 6.96
C ASN A 90 -0.06 8.83 8.16
N PHE A 91 0.31 10.08 8.36
CA PHE A 91 1.19 10.49 9.45
C PHE A 91 0.37 10.68 10.74
N GLU A 92 0.84 10.10 11.84
CA GLU A 92 0.27 10.28 13.18
C GLU A 92 1.18 11.20 14.00
N GLU A 93 0.68 12.40 14.31
CA GLU A 93 1.46 13.41 15.04
C GLU A 93 1.81 12.98 16.47
N ALA A 94 0.96 12.17 17.11
CA ALA A 94 1.18 11.73 18.48
C ALA A 94 2.38 10.78 18.63
N THR A 95 2.67 10.00 17.58
CA THR A 95 3.78 9.03 17.58
C THR A 95 4.94 9.48 16.70
N GLY A 96 4.73 10.44 15.78
CA GLY A 96 5.73 10.82 14.80
C GLY A 96 5.94 9.76 13.71
N GLU A 97 5.01 8.81 13.56
CA GLU A 97 5.14 7.67 12.65
C GLU A 97 4.05 7.65 11.58
N TYR A 98 4.30 6.93 10.50
CA TYR A 98 3.30 6.64 9.48
C TYR A 98 2.63 5.30 9.74
N TYR A 99 1.30 5.24 9.55
CA TYR A 99 0.59 3.97 9.43
C TYR A 99 0.05 3.77 8.00
N LEU A 100 -0.03 2.51 7.58
CA LEU A 100 -0.56 2.13 6.28
C LEU A 100 -2.10 2.11 6.33
N GLY A 101 -2.72 2.81 5.39
CA GLY A 101 -4.17 2.80 5.14
C GLY A 101 -4.42 2.84 3.62
N PRO A 102 -4.44 1.69 2.93
CA PRO A 102 -4.56 1.63 1.48
C PRO A 102 -5.89 2.19 0.94
N PHE A 103 -6.92 2.29 1.79
CA PHE A 103 -8.24 2.82 1.42
C PHE A 103 -8.42 4.28 1.86
N THR A 104 -8.77 4.51 3.12
CA THR A 104 -8.87 5.84 3.73
C THR A 104 -8.02 5.90 5.01
N PRO A 105 -7.71 7.10 5.54
CA PRO A 105 -7.00 7.24 6.81
C PRO A 105 -7.73 6.56 7.98
N GLU A 106 -9.06 6.54 7.96
CA GLU A 106 -9.89 5.89 8.99
C GLU A 106 -9.90 4.36 8.90
N GLN A 107 -9.25 3.79 7.88
CA GLN A 107 -9.13 2.35 7.65
C GLN A 107 -7.66 1.92 7.71
N PRO A 108 -7.01 1.97 8.89
CA PRO A 108 -5.66 1.47 9.06
C PRO A 108 -5.62 -0.04 8.83
N ASP A 109 -4.63 -0.49 8.08
CA ASP A 109 -4.50 -1.88 7.69
C ASP A 109 -3.99 -2.74 8.86
N LEU A 110 -4.64 -3.87 9.10
CA LEU A 110 -4.19 -4.83 10.12
C LEU A 110 -2.88 -5.52 9.68
N ASN A 111 -1.96 -5.70 10.64
CA ASN A 111 -0.70 -6.38 10.39
C ASN A 111 -0.83 -7.90 10.55
N TRP A 112 -1.03 -8.61 9.44
CA TRP A 112 -1.09 -10.08 9.38
C TRP A 112 0.29 -10.76 9.58
N GLU A 113 1.37 -10.03 9.79
CA GLU A 113 2.61 -10.66 10.26
C GLU A 113 2.59 -10.92 11.78
N ASN A 114 1.67 -10.29 12.50
CA ASN A 114 1.51 -10.47 13.94
C ASN A 114 0.52 -11.62 14.23
N PRO A 115 0.96 -12.75 14.83
CA PRO A 115 0.08 -13.88 15.13
C PRO A 115 -1.14 -13.50 15.99
N ALA A 116 -0.99 -12.54 16.90
CA ALA A 116 -2.09 -12.07 17.74
C ALA A 116 -3.23 -11.44 16.92
N VAL A 117 -2.95 -10.90 15.73
CA VAL A 117 -3.99 -10.37 14.84
C VAL A 117 -4.82 -11.50 14.25
N HIS A 118 -4.19 -12.60 13.81
CA HIS A 118 -4.93 -13.74 13.26
C HIS A 118 -5.77 -14.43 14.32
N GLU A 119 -5.19 -14.62 15.52
CA GLU A 119 -5.90 -15.20 16.66
C GLU A 119 -7.16 -14.39 16.99
N ALA A 120 -7.04 -13.06 17.06
CA ALA A 120 -8.18 -12.19 17.30
C ALA A 120 -9.23 -12.25 16.18
N VAL A 121 -8.81 -12.37 14.91
CA VAL A 121 -9.72 -12.54 13.78
C VAL A 121 -10.45 -13.89 13.86
N TRP A 122 -9.74 -14.97 14.19
CA TRP A 122 -10.36 -16.29 14.36
C TRP A 122 -11.38 -16.29 15.50
N ASP A 123 -11.09 -15.63 16.62
CA ASP A 123 -12.03 -15.47 17.73
C ASP A 123 -13.32 -14.75 17.30
N ILE A 124 -13.21 -13.70 16.49
CA ILE A 124 -14.37 -12.98 15.92
C ILE A 124 -15.18 -13.91 15.01
N MET A 125 -14.52 -14.68 14.16
CA MET A 125 -15.21 -15.62 13.27
C MET A 125 -15.93 -16.72 14.09
N HIS A 126 -15.25 -17.32 15.07
CA HIS A 126 -15.85 -18.30 15.98
C HIS A 126 -17.04 -17.72 16.73
N PHE A 127 -16.95 -16.46 17.20
CA PHE A 127 -18.05 -15.79 17.88
C PHE A 127 -19.33 -15.81 17.04
N TRP A 128 -19.22 -15.51 15.74
CA TRP A 128 -20.37 -15.46 14.83
C TRP A 128 -20.86 -16.86 14.40
N LEU A 129 -19.94 -17.77 14.08
CA LEU A 129 -20.29 -19.14 13.70
C LEU A 129 -20.99 -19.89 14.85
N ASN A 130 -20.52 -19.73 16.08
CA ASN A 130 -21.14 -20.30 17.28
C ASN A 130 -22.56 -19.75 17.55
N ARG A 131 -22.96 -18.68 16.86
CA ARG A 131 -24.29 -18.06 16.93
C ARG A 131 -25.16 -18.38 15.72
N GLY A 132 -24.70 -19.27 14.84
CA GLY A 132 -25.48 -19.79 13.71
C GLY A 132 -25.30 -19.02 12.40
N VAL A 133 -24.30 -18.13 12.29
CA VAL A 133 -23.89 -17.59 10.98
C VAL A 133 -23.36 -18.75 10.13
N SER A 134 -23.79 -18.84 8.87
CA SER A 134 -23.47 -19.97 7.97
C SER A 134 -22.28 -19.72 7.05
N GLY A 135 -21.50 -18.66 7.26
CA GLY A 135 -20.40 -18.30 6.40
C GLY A 135 -20.05 -16.82 6.37
N PHE A 136 -19.07 -16.47 5.56
CA PHE A 136 -18.55 -15.11 5.45
C PHE A 136 -18.34 -14.70 3.99
N ARG A 137 -18.75 -13.48 3.67
CA ARG A 137 -18.18 -12.72 2.56
C ARG A 137 -17.00 -11.93 3.13
N MET A 138 -15.80 -12.18 2.62
CA MET A 138 -14.56 -11.58 3.13
C MET A 138 -14.16 -10.42 2.23
N ASP A 139 -14.21 -9.21 2.78
CA ASP A 139 -13.86 -7.97 2.10
C ASP A 139 -12.36 -7.95 1.74
N VAL A 140 -12.05 -7.65 0.47
CA VAL A 140 -10.69 -7.52 -0.09
C VAL A 140 -9.65 -8.50 0.48
N ILE A 141 -10.05 -9.77 0.65
CA ILE A 141 -9.28 -10.75 1.43
C ILE A 141 -7.89 -11.02 0.85
N ASN A 142 -7.71 -10.77 -0.44
CA ASN A 142 -6.42 -10.94 -1.10
C ASN A 142 -5.41 -9.83 -0.84
N LEU A 143 -5.77 -8.80 -0.06
CA LEU A 143 -4.86 -7.71 0.31
C LEU A 143 -4.12 -7.96 1.63
N ILE A 144 -4.46 -9.02 2.38
CA ILE A 144 -3.99 -9.20 3.76
C ILE A 144 -2.48 -9.44 3.88
N SER A 145 -1.83 -9.99 2.86
CA SER A 145 -0.38 -10.25 2.83
C SER A 145 0.37 -9.16 2.06
N LYS A 146 1.36 -8.52 2.70
CA LYS A 146 2.16 -7.44 2.12
C LYS A 146 3.54 -7.95 1.75
N ASP A 147 4.18 -7.29 0.78
CA ASP A 147 5.60 -7.45 0.52
C ASP A 147 6.40 -6.99 1.76
N PRO A 148 7.24 -7.85 2.35
CA PRO A 148 7.95 -7.53 3.59
C PRO A 148 8.97 -6.39 3.45
N TRP A 149 9.35 -6.03 2.23
CA TRP A 149 10.31 -4.96 1.97
C TRP A 149 9.67 -3.60 1.71
N TYR A 150 8.32 -3.54 1.59
CA TYR A 150 7.58 -2.31 1.29
C TYR A 150 8.22 -1.44 0.19
N PRO A 151 8.59 -2.03 -0.97
CA PRO A 151 9.37 -1.35 -2.00
C PRO A 151 8.61 -0.18 -2.63
N TYR A 152 9.35 0.76 -3.22
CA TYR A 152 8.75 1.80 -4.06
C TYR A 152 8.06 1.18 -5.28
N ALA A 153 6.85 1.68 -5.57
CA ALA A 153 6.14 1.40 -6.81
C ALA A 153 6.82 2.10 -8.00
N PRO A 154 6.81 1.49 -9.20
CA PRO A 154 7.38 2.11 -10.37
C PRO A 154 6.57 3.33 -10.73
N VAL A 155 7.23 4.32 -11.30
CA VAL A 155 6.57 5.51 -11.81
C VAL A 155 5.92 5.17 -13.15
N ILE A 156 4.62 4.85 -13.10
CA ILE A 156 3.81 4.52 -14.27
C ILE A 156 2.75 5.58 -14.58
N LEU A 157 2.35 6.36 -13.57
CA LEU A 157 1.51 7.54 -13.76
C LEU A 157 2.37 8.72 -14.24
N GLY A 158 1.79 9.57 -15.09
CA GLY A 158 2.49 10.67 -15.74
C GLY A 158 3.03 11.75 -14.79
N ALA A 159 3.74 12.73 -15.34
CA ALA A 159 4.27 13.85 -14.58
C ALA A 159 3.15 14.59 -13.82
N GLY A 160 3.27 14.70 -12.50
CA GLY A 160 2.28 15.32 -11.60
C GLY A 160 1.71 14.39 -10.53
N TYR A 161 1.86 13.07 -10.69
CA TYR A 161 1.45 12.09 -9.68
C TYR A 161 2.60 11.81 -8.70
N LEU A 162 2.45 12.28 -7.46
CA LEU A 162 3.43 12.05 -6.40
C LEU A 162 3.43 10.59 -5.93
N TYR A 163 2.25 9.95 -5.96
CA TYR A 163 2.04 8.57 -5.54
C TYR A 163 1.71 7.68 -6.74
N GLN A 164 2.01 6.40 -6.61
CA GLN A 164 1.93 5.40 -7.67
C GLN A 164 1.15 4.17 -7.19
N PRO A 165 0.45 3.45 -8.09
CA PRO A 165 -0.26 2.22 -7.74
C PRO A 165 0.66 1.18 -7.08
N GLY A 166 0.42 0.92 -5.79
CA GLY A 166 1.19 -0.03 -4.97
C GLY A 166 0.62 -1.45 -4.97
N GLN A 167 -0.55 -1.66 -5.58
CA GLN A 167 -1.38 -2.87 -5.49
C GLN A 167 -0.60 -4.17 -5.67
N ARG A 168 0.31 -4.22 -6.64
CA ARG A 168 1.15 -5.41 -6.91
C ARG A 168 1.97 -5.93 -5.72
N PHE A 169 2.18 -5.11 -4.69
CA PHE A 169 2.95 -5.47 -3.50
C PHE A 169 2.10 -5.95 -2.33
N PHE A 170 0.78 -5.91 -2.46
CA PHE A 170 -0.11 -6.36 -1.38
C PHE A 170 -1.34 -7.14 -1.88
N ILE A 171 -1.69 -7.05 -3.16
CA ILE A 171 -2.65 -7.94 -3.81
C ILE A 171 -1.97 -9.29 -4.05
N ASN A 172 -2.62 -10.36 -3.57
CA ASN A 172 -2.12 -11.73 -3.68
C ASN A 172 -0.69 -11.89 -3.12
N GLY A 173 -0.42 -11.22 -1.99
CA GLY A 173 0.90 -11.21 -1.37
C GLY A 173 1.45 -12.60 -0.98
N PRO A 174 2.74 -12.67 -0.64
CA PRO A 174 3.50 -13.93 -0.58
C PRO A 174 2.95 -14.97 0.40
N LYS A 175 2.27 -14.54 1.47
CA LYS A 175 1.71 -15.39 2.52
C LYS A 175 0.19 -15.50 2.48
N LEU A 176 -0.47 -14.92 1.47
CA LEU A 176 -1.94 -14.93 1.38
C LEU A 176 -2.50 -16.35 1.55
N HIS A 177 -1.98 -17.29 0.77
CA HIS A 177 -2.45 -18.67 0.78
C HIS A 177 -2.17 -19.40 2.10
N ASP A 178 -1.09 -19.04 2.80
CA ASP A 178 -0.81 -19.60 4.13
C ASP A 178 -1.87 -19.13 5.12
N TYR A 179 -2.18 -17.83 5.14
CA TYR A 179 -3.23 -17.27 6.00
C TYR A 179 -4.62 -17.82 5.70
N LEU A 180 -4.96 -18.04 4.42
CA LEU A 180 -6.24 -18.62 4.04
C LEU A 180 -6.36 -20.09 4.47
N ARG A 181 -5.28 -20.88 4.36
CA ARG A 181 -5.24 -22.26 4.86
C ARG A 181 -5.33 -22.32 6.38
N ASP A 182 -4.61 -21.44 7.07
CA ASP A 182 -4.66 -21.36 8.54
C ASP A 182 -6.06 -20.98 9.00
N MET A 183 -6.70 -19.98 8.37
CA MET A 183 -8.10 -19.63 8.65
C MET A 183 -9.06 -20.80 8.40
N ASN A 184 -8.84 -21.57 7.33
CA ASN A 184 -9.68 -22.74 7.05
C ASN A 184 -9.49 -23.84 8.10
N SER A 185 -8.24 -24.20 8.40
CA SER A 185 -7.87 -25.19 9.42
C SER A 185 -8.40 -24.81 10.80
N GLU A 186 -8.23 -23.54 11.18
CA GLU A 186 -8.59 -23.09 12.52
C GLU A 186 -10.06 -22.76 12.70
N VAL A 187 -10.77 -22.39 11.63
CA VAL A 187 -12.14 -21.88 11.78
C VAL A 187 -13.13 -22.57 10.84
N LEU A 188 -12.95 -22.38 9.52
CA LEU A 188 -14.00 -22.69 8.55
C LEU A 188 -14.29 -24.18 8.46
N SER A 189 -13.26 -25.02 8.45
CA SER A 189 -13.40 -26.50 8.37
C SER A 189 -14.08 -27.13 9.59
N LYS A 190 -14.14 -26.40 10.71
CA LYS A 190 -14.81 -26.83 11.96
C LYS A 190 -16.33 -26.61 11.91
N HIS A 191 -16.84 -26.00 10.84
CA HIS A 191 -18.25 -25.63 10.66
C HIS A 191 -18.73 -25.98 9.24
N ASP A 192 -20.04 -26.14 9.08
CA ASP A 192 -20.67 -26.19 7.74
C ASP A 192 -20.84 -24.75 7.24
N ALA A 193 -19.73 -24.12 6.86
CA ALA A 193 -19.65 -22.70 6.53
C ALA A 193 -19.21 -22.47 5.09
N ILE A 194 -19.79 -21.46 4.43
CA ILE A 194 -19.35 -20.97 3.13
C ILE A 194 -18.42 -19.75 3.28
N ALA A 195 -17.29 -19.75 2.57
CA ALA A 195 -16.35 -18.64 2.50
C ALA A 195 -16.27 -18.10 1.08
N LEU A 196 -16.69 -16.85 0.91
CA LEU A 196 -16.71 -16.11 -0.35
C LEU A 196 -15.73 -14.93 -0.25
N GLY A 197 -14.62 -14.99 -0.98
CA GLY A 197 -13.62 -13.92 -0.99
C GLY A 197 -13.93 -12.84 -2.03
N GLU A 198 -13.92 -11.58 -1.65
CA GLU A 198 -13.77 -10.50 -2.62
C GLU A 198 -12.28 -10.34 -2.97
N MET A 199 -11.92 -10.54 -4.23
CA MET A 199 -10.51 -10.52 -4.65
C MET A 199 -10.32 -9.68 -5.93
N PRO A 200 -10.14 -8.35 -5.82
CA PRO A 200 -9.79 -7.49 -6.97
C PRO A 200 -8.44 -7.88 -7.60
N ASP A 201 -8.25 -7.51 -8.88
CA ASP A 201 -6.99 -7.70 -9.63
C ASP A 201 -6.49 -9.16 -9.67
N VAL A 202 -7.44 -10.11 -9.60
CA VAL A 202 -7.20 -11.53 -9.90
C VAL A 202 -7.51 -11.76 -11.37
N HIS A 203 -6.50 -11.57 -12.22
CA HIS A 203 -6.61 -11.76 -13.67
C HIS A 203 -5.99 -13.08 -14.17
N ASP A 204 -5.09 -13.66 -13.36
CA ASP A 204 -4.31 -14.82 -13.75
C ASP A 204 -4.98 -16.12 -13.30
N PRO A 205 -5.29 -17.04 -14.23
CA PRO A 205 -5.73 -18.39 -13.90
C PRO A 205 -4.73 -19.18 -13.05
N ALA A 206 -3.47 -18.79 -12.86
CA ALA A 206 -2.59 -19.53 -11.95
C ALA A 206 -2.86 -19.26 -10.45
N ASN A 207 -3.40 -18.09 -10.10
CA ASN A 207 -3.58 -17.66 -8.70
C ASN A 207 -5.01 -17.86 -8.18
N ALA A 208 -6.03 -17.53 -8.98
CA ALA A 208 -7.44 -17.80 -8.66
C ALA A 208 -7.72 -19.25 -8.17
N PRO A 209 -7.25 -20.32 -8.84
CA PRO A 209 -7.50 -21.70 -8.40
C PRO A 209 -6.83 -22.12 -7.12
N ARG A 210 -5.75 -21.44 -6.70
CA ARG A 210 -5.13 -21.74 -5.43
C ARG A 210 -6.05 -21.31 -4.29
N ALA A 211 -6.78 -20.20 -4.46
CA ALA A 211 -7.74 -19.74 -3.47
C ALA A 211 -9.05 -20.56 -3.42
N VAL A 212 -9.55 -21.06 -4.56
CA VAL A 212 -10.90 -21.69 -4.64
C VAL A 212 -10.94 -23.12 -5.16
N GLY A 213 -9.80 -23.75 -5.42
CA GLY A 213 -9.76 -25.14 -5.86
C GLY A 213 -10.37 -26.08 -4.84
N ALA A 214 -11.11 -27.10 -5.28
CA ALA A 214 -11.81 -28.02 -4.35
C ALA A 214 -10.90 -28.70 -3.32
N ARG A 215 -9.59 -28.74 -3.57
CA ARG A 215 -8.56 -29.33 -2.70
C ARG A 215 -7.60 -28.30 -2.09
N SER A 216 -7.82 -27.00 -2.30
CA SER A 216 -6.93 -25.98 -1.76
C SER A 216 -7.00 -25.88 -0.24
N GLY A 217 -8.17 -26.18 0.34
CA GLY A 217 -8.42 -25.97 1.77
C GLY A 217 -8.41 -24.48 2.13
N GLU A 218 -8.87 -23.61 1.22
CA GLU A 218 -8.89 -22.15 1.41
C GLU A 218 -10.35 -21.65 1.39
N LEU A 219 -10.81 -21.06 0.27
CA LEU A 219 -12.14 -20.48 0.11
C LEU A 219 -13.03 -21.37 -0.79
N ASN A 220 -14.35 -21.19 -0.70
CA ASN A 220 -15.29 -21.90 -1.60
C ASN A 220 -15.44 -21.21 -2.95
N MET A 221 -15.39 -19.88 -2.98
CA MET A 221 -15.63 -19.07 -4.17
C MET A 221 -15.09 -17.66 -3.99
N ILE A 222 -14.94 -16.93 -5.10
CA ILE A 222 -14.47 -15.54 -5.12
C ILE A 222 -15.34 -14.65 -6.02
N PHE A 223 -15.40 -13.37 -5.70
CA PHE A 223 -15.77 -12.33 -6.65
C PHE A 223 -14.55 -11.91 -7.46
N ILE A 224 -14.70 -11.98 -8.78
CA ILE A 224 -13.74 -11.47 -9.77
C ILE A 224 -14.17 -10.09 -10.25
N PHE A 225 -13.20 -9.26 -10.63
CA PHE A 225 -13.45 -7.87 -11.00
C PHE A 225 -13.28 -7.57 -12.49
N ASP A 226 -12.74 -8.50 -13.29
CA ASP A 226 -12.50 -8.33 -14.74
C ASP A 226 -13.70 -7.76 -15.51
N LEU A 227 -14.91 -8.22 -15.17
CA LEU A 227 -16.13 -7.75 -15.82
C LEU A 227 -16.57 -6.37 -15.30
N VAL A 228 -16.35 -6.11 -14.02
CA VAL A 228 -16.65 -4.80 -13.39
C VAL A 228 -15.71 -3.73 -13.93
N ASP A 229 -14.44 -4.09 -14.18
CA ASP A 229 -13.39 -3.19 -14.65
C ASP A 229 -13.25 -3.16 -16.18
N ILE A 230 -14.20 -3.73 -16.92
CA ILE A 230 -14.13 -3.87 -18.40
C ILE A 230 -13.92 -2.51 -19.11
N ASP A 231 -14.43 -1.43 -18.52
CA ASP A 231 -14.36 -0.08 -19.05
C ASP A 231 -13.37 0.82 -18.31
N ASN A 232 -12.47 0.28 -17.48
CA ASN A 232 -11.53 1.06 -16.66
C ASN A 232 -10.07 0.90 -17.14
N PRO A 233 -9.48 1.89 -17.85
CA PRO A 233 -8.11 1.85 -18.31
C PRO A 233 -7.16 2.42 -17.24
N ASN A 234 -6.65 1.56 -16.35
CA ASN A 234 -5.54 1.81 -15.40
C ASN A 234 -5.70 2.96 -14.38
N VAL A 235 -6.73 3.80 -14.47
CA VAL A 235 -7.02 4.91 -13.55
C VAL A 235 -8.51 4.86 -13.22
N ARG A 236 -8.86 4.79 -11.93
CA ARG A 236 -10.20 4.39 -11.45
C ARG A 236 -11.39 5.10 -12.09
N MET A 237 -11.23 6.37 -12.48
CA MET A 237 -12.29 7.21 -13.05
C MET A 237 -12.11 7.49 -14.55
N ALA A 238 -11.16 6.83 -15.21
CA ALA A 238 -11.04 6.86 -16.65
C ALA A 238 -11.98 5.82 -17.27
N LEU A 239 -12.48 6.11 -18.47
CA LEU A 239 -13.34 5.19 -19.21
C LEU A 239 -12.69 4.79 -20.53
N GLN A 240 -12.81 3.51 -20.88
CA GLN A 240 -12.47 2.98 -22.21
C GLN A 240 -13.69 2.34 -22.88
N PRO A 241 -13.81 2.45 -24.22
CA PRO A 241 -14.82 1.69 -24.95
C PRO A 241 -14.58 0.18 -24.82
N TRP A 242 -15.66 -0.58 -24.73
CA TRP A 242 -15.64 -2.05 -24.73
C TRP A 242 -16.72 -2.59 -25.67
N THR A 243 -16.62 -3.87 -26.01
CA THR A 243 -17.58 -4.56 -26.87
C THR A 243 -18.17 -5.79 -26.19
N VAL A 244 -19.32 -6.25 -26.68
CA VAL A 244 -19.92 -7.52 -26.22
C VAL A 244 -18.97 -8.72 -26.43
N ARG A 245 -18.01 -8.62 -27.36
CA ARG A 245 -16.99 -9.67 -27.54
C ARG A 245 -16.05 -9.71 -26.34
N ASP A 246 -15.66 -8.56 -25.80
CA ASP A 246 -14.75 -8.47 -24.64
C ASP A 246 -15.43 -9.03 -23.39
N MET A 247 -16.69 -8.67 -23.16
CA MET A 247 -17.52 -9.25 -22.09
C MET A 247 -17.62 -10.77 -22.21
N LYS A 248 -17.91 -11.29 -23.41
CA LYS A 248 -17.99 -12.73 -23.66
C LYS A 248 -16.65 -13.41 -23.41
N ALA A 249 -15.54 -12.81 -23.82
CA ALA A 249 -14.20 -13.36 -23.61
C ALA A 249 -13.90 -13.52 -22.10
N ILE A 250 -14.20 -12.51 -21.29
CA ILE A 250 -14.04 -12.57 -19.82
C ILE A 250 -14.89 -13.69 -19.22
N ILE A 251 -16.20 -13.71 -19.50
CA ILE A 251 -17.11 -14.72 -18.94
C ILE A 251 -16.70 -16.14 -19.37
N THR A 252 -16.40 -16.33 -20.66
CA THR A 252 -16.00 -17.64 -21.18
C THR A 252 -14.68 -18.11 -20.59
N ARG A 253 -13.69 -17.23 -20.43
CA ARG A 253 -12.42 -17.55 -19.76
C ARG A 253 -12.67 -18.14 -18.38
N TRP A 254 -13.38 -17.41 -17.54
CA TRP A 254 -13.67 -17.83 -16.17
C TRP A 254 -14.50 -19.11 -16.10
N GLN A 255 -15.51 -19.29 -16.96
CA GLN A 255 -16.30 -20.52 -17.00
C GLN A 255 -15.44 -21.75 -17.39
N LEU A 256 -14.57 -21.61 -18.39
CA LEU A 256 -13.74 -22.74 -18.85
C LEU A 256 -12.65 -23.09 -17.84
N GLU A 257 -11.98 -22.09 -17.27
CA GLU A 257 -10.95 -22.29 -16.27
C GLU A 257 -11.55 -22.85 -14.97
N THR A 258 -12.74 -22.38 -14.56
CA THR A 258 -13.43 -22.91 -13.37
C THR A 258 -13.90 -24.34 -13.44
N CYS A 259 -14.31 -24.80 -14.63
CA CYS A 259 -14.62 -26.21 -14.83
C CYS A 259 -13.41 -27.13 -14.68
N ILE A 260 -12.19 -26.65 -14.97
CA ILE A 260 -10.95 -27.43 -14.78
C ILE A 260 -10.63 -27.58 -13.29
N TRP A 261 -10.90 -26.56 -12.46
CA TRP A 261 -10.60 -26.59 -11.01
C TRP A 261 -11.43 -27.60 -10.20
N SER A 262 -12.50 -28.14 -10.79
CA SER A 262 -13.45 -29.05 -10.14
C SER A 262 -13.11 -30.54 -10.33
N MET A 263 -12.09 -30.87 -11.14
CA MET A 263 -11.61 -32.24 -11.42
C MET A 263 -10.35 -32.56 -10.60
#